data_AF-A0A1J5I7V7-F1
#
_entry.id   AF-A0A1J5I7V7-F1
#
_cell.length_a   1.000
_cell.length_b   1.000
_cell.length_c   1.000
_cell.angle_alpha   90.00
_cell.angle_beta   90.00
_cell.angle_gamma   90.00
#
_symmetry.space_group_name_H-M   'P 1'
#
loop_
_entity.id
_entity.type
_entity.pdbx_description
1 polymer ?
#
loop_
_entity_poly.entity_id
_entity_poly.type
_entity_poly.pdbx_seq_one_letter_code
_entity_poly.pdbx_strand_id
1 'polypeptide(L)'
;MDIKFEYEYSGECYFGKVFRPVAKVSFKSILEPKWSDIWMVIDSGADFSILPRYVSNILGISLEDDCVSGITTGVGGEQKINLCKQKITVKLGNITKNIPLAFFDSDEVPPLLGRLGFLEKFDTCFYKTHVVSFKN
;
A
#
# COMPACT_ATOMS: atom_id res chain seq x y z
N MET A 1 -0.48 20.85 6.67
CA MET A 1 -0.76 20.08 7.90
C MET A 1 -0.27 18.68 7.64
N ASP A 2 0.59 18.14 8.50
CA ASP A 2 1.22 16.85 8.29
C ASP A 2 0.23 15.73 8.65
N ILE A 3 0.11 14.72 7.80
CA ILE A 3 -0.67 13.52 8.13
C ILE A 3 0.28 12.58 8.86
N LYS A 4 -0.15 12.04 10.01
CA LYS A 4 0.69 11.20 10.87
C LYS A 4 0.01 9.89 11.21
N PHE A 5 0.81 8.84 11.32
CA PHE A 5 0.37 7.53 11.82
C PHE A 5 1.40 7.00 12.82
N GLU A 6 0.92 6.28 13.82
CA GLU A 6 1.78 5.52 14.73
C GLU A 6 2.21 4.21 14.06
N TYR A 7 3.39 3.71 14.43
CA TYR A 7 3.82 2.39 13.98
C TYR A 7 3.00 1.31 14.68
N GLU A 8 2.80 0.20 13.99
CA GLU A 8 2.16 -0.99 14.54
C GLU A 8 3.20 -1.91 15.17
N TYR A 9 2.93 -2.37 16.38
CA TYR A 9 3.75 -3.40 17.02
C TYR A 9 3.54 -4.76 16.34
N SER A 10 4.61 -5.35 15.84
CA SER A 10 4.57 -6.59 15.05
C SER A 10 5.10 -7.82 15.82
N GLY A 11 5.50 -7.67 17.09
CA GLY A 11 6.03 -8.74 17.92
C GLY A 11 7.49 -8.52 18.35
N GLU A 12 8.07 -9.57 18.93
CA GLU A 12 9.47 -9.61 19.37
C GLU A 12 10.26 -10.62 18.55
N CYS A 13 11.53 -10.32 18.33
CA CYS A 13 12.50 -11.26 17.77
C CYS A 13 13.77 -11.25 18.61
N TYR A 14 14.78 -12.03 18.20
CA TYR A 14 16.09 -12.07 18.86
C TYR A 14 16.72 -10.67 19.06
N PHE A 15 16.45 -9.72 18.16
CA PHE A 15 16.99 -8.35 18.20
C PHE A 15 16.11 -7.36 18.99
N GLY A 16 14.98 -7.79 19.54
CA GLY A 16 14.06 -6.96 20.33
C GLY A 16 12.69 -6.78 19.68
N LYS A 17 12.01 -5.69 20.06
CA LYS A 17 10.65 -5.37 19.61
C LYS A 17 10.66 -4.79 18.19
N VAL A 18 9.75 -5.27 17.35
CA VAL A 18 9.60 -4.82 15.97
C VAL A 18 8.35 -3.94 15.84
N PHE A 19 8.53 -2.76 15.27
CA PHE A 19 7.46 -1.81 14.98
C PHE A 19 7.46 -1.47 13.50
N ARG A 20 6.33 -1.70 12.82
CA ARG A 20 6.18 -1.46 11.39
C ARG A 20 5.55 -0.09 11.14
N PRO A 21 6.13 0.75 10.27
CA PRO A 21 5.45 1.97 9.86
C PRO A 21 4.24 1.59 9.00
N VAL A 22 3.05 2.00 9.43
CA VAL A 22 1.81 1.73 8.71
C VAL A 22 1.03 3.01 8.48
N ALA A 23 0.26 3.05 7.39
CA ALA A 23 -0.69 4.12 7.12
C ALA A 23 -2.06 3.54 6.75
N LYS A 24 -3.12 4.19 7.23
CA LYS A 24 -4.48 3.89 6.80
C LYS A 24 -4.78 4.64 5.50
N VAL A 25 -5.00 3.90 4.42
CA VAL A 25 -5.33 4.44 3.10
C VAL A 25 -6.73 3.98 2.73
N SER A 26 -7.62 4.92 2.40
CA SER A 26 -8.97 4.58 1.93
C SER A 26 -8.95 4.45 0.40
N PHE A 27 -9.41 3.33 -0.13
CA PHE A 27 -9.51 3.07 -1.55
C PHE A 27 -10.95 3.16 -2.01
N LYS A 28 -11.20 3.83 -3.14
CA LYS A 28 -12.52 3.90 -3.76
C LYS A 28 -12.74 2.67 -4.65
N SER A 29 -13.87 1.99 -4.47
CA SER A 29 -14.31 0.94 -5.40
C SER A 29 -14.63 1.53 -6.78
N ILE A 30 -14.43 0.73 -7.82
CA ILE A 30 -14.72 1.14 -9.20
C ILE A 30 -16.17 0.83 -9.59
N LEU A 31 -16.83 -0.08 -8.86
CA LEU A 31 -18.21 -0.49 -9.12
C LEU A 31 -19.24 0.39 -8.41
N GLU A 32 -18.90 0.89 -7.23
CA GLU A 32 -19.80 1.66 -6.38
C GLU A 32 -19.03 2.78 -5.64
N PRO A 33 -19.69 3.87 -5.21
CA PRO A 33 -19.04 4.97 -4.48
C PRO A 33 -18.66 4.60 -3.03
N LYS A 34 -18.29 3.34 -2.79
CA LYS A 34 -17.83 2.81 -1.51
C LYS A 34 -16.34 3.04 -1.33
N TRP A 35 -15.98 3.37 -0.10
CA TRP A 35 -14.59 3.48 0.34
C TRP A 35 -14.26 2.34 1.28
N SER A 36 -13.09 1.76 1.12
CA SER A 36 -12.57 0.70 1.99
C SER A 36 -11.24 1.14 2.59
N ASP A 37 -11.14 1.12 3.91
CA ASP A 37 -9.92 1.47 4.63
C ASP A 37 -8.99 0.24 4.68
N ILE A 38 -7.74 0.44 4.27
CA ILE A 38 -6.70 -0.59 4.27
C ILE A 38 -5.48 -0.05 5.01
N TRP A 39 -5.01 -0.82 5.99
CA TRP A 39 -3.74 -0.55 6.66
C TRP A 39 -2.61 -1.12 5.81
N MET A 40 -1.67 -0.27 5.44
CA MET A 40 -0.58 -0.61 4.54
C MET A 40 0.76 -0.34 5.20
N VAL A 41 1.70 -1.28 5.06
CA VAL A 41 3.09 -1.08 5.45
C VAL A 41 3.71 -0.05 4.52
N ILE A 42 4.32 0.98 5.09
CA ILE A 42 5.00 2.01 4.32
C ILE A 42 6.39 1.50 3.97
N ASP A 43 6.60 1.23 2.68
CA ASP A 43 7.80 0.54 2.21
C ASP A 43 8.46 1.34 1.08
N SER A 44 9.50 2.10 1.42
CA SER A 44 10.30 2.83 0.43
C SER A 44 11.14 1.92 -0.46
N GLY A 45 11.26 0.63 -0.14
CA GLY A 45 11.85 -0.41 -0.96
C GLY A 45 10.92 -0.96 -2.03
N ALA A 46 9.61 -0.73 -1.91
CA ALA A 46 8.62 -1.12 -2.92
C ALA A 46 8.50 -0.05 -4.01
N ASP A 47 8.67 -0.45 -5.27
CA ASP A 47 8.57 0.48 -6.41
C ASP A 47 7.17 1.06 -6.58
N PHE A 48 6.12 0.28 -6.34
CA PHE A 48 4.73 0.70 -6.44
C PHE A 48 3.92 0.15 -5.26
N SER A 49 2.74 0.74 -5.04
CA SER A 49 1.81 0.22 -4.03
C SER A 49 1.18 -1.08 -4.52
N ILE A 50 1.10 -2.07 -3.65
CA ILE A 50 0.60 -3.40 -3.98
C ILE A 50 -0.28 -3.96 -2.86
N LEU A 51 -1.42 -4.53 -3.22
CA LEU A 51 -2.41 -5.07 -2.30
C LEU A 51 -2.50 -6.61 -2.42
N PRO A 52 -2.95 -7.30 -1.37
CA PRO A 52 -3.34 -8.71 -1.46
C PRO A 52 -4.40 -8.97 -2.52
N ARG A 53 -4.43 -10.19 -3.07
CA ARG A 53 -5.38 -10.63 -4.09
C ARG A 53 -6.84 -10.36 -3.67
N TYR A 54 -7.23 -10.68 -2.44
CA TYR A 54 -8.61 -10.55 -1.97
C TYR A 54 -9.15 -9.12 -2.06
N VAL A 55 -8.27 -8.12 -2.03
CA VAL A 55 -8.65 -6.71 -2.08
C VAL A 55 -9.14 -6.31 -3.47
N SER A 56 -8.75 -7.00 -4.55
CA SER A 56 -9.26 -6.70 -5.89
C SER A 56 -10.79 -6.85 -5.93
N ASN A 57 -11.33 -7.87 -5.26
CA ASN A 57 -12.78 -8.09 -5.15
C ASN A 57 -13.47 -6.96 -4.38
N ILE A 58 -12.84 -6.45 -3.32
CA ILE A 58 -13.36 -5.32 -2.54
C ILE A 58 -13.45 -4.05 -3.39
N LEU A 59 -12.46 -3.86 -4.27
CA LEU A 59 -12.40 -2.71 -5.17
C LEU A 59 -13.19 -2.91 -6.47
N GLY A 60 -13.73 -4.10 -6.68
CA GLY A 60 -14.48 -4.47 -7.88
C GLY A 60 -13.62 -4.56 -9.14
N ILE A 61 -12.36 -4.98 -8.98
CA ILE A 61 -11.36 -5.07 -10.05
C ILE A 61 -11.16 -6.55 -10.42
N SER A 62 -11.36 -6.87 -11.69
CA SER A 62 -11.01 -8.18 -12.28
C SER A 62 -9.51 -8.25 -12.51
N LEU A 63 -8.81 -9.17 -11.85
CA LEU A 63 -7.36 -9.35 -12.08
C LEU A 63 -7.05 -9.88 -13.48
N GLU A 64 -8.03 -10.45 -14.18
CA GLU A 64 -7.89 -10.94 -15.55
C GLU A 64 -8.14 -9.81 -16.56
N ASP A 65 -9.23 -9.06 -16.39
CA ASP A 65 -9.69 -8.09 -17.38
C ASP A 65 -9.13 -6.68 -17.17
N ASP A 66 -8.93 -6.28 -15.90
CA ASP A 66 -8.56 -4.91 -15.53
C ASP A 66 -7.07 -4.76 -15.25
N CYS A 67 -6.30 -5.85 -15.30
CA CYS A 67 -4.87 -5.87 -14.97
C CYS A 67 -4.00 -6.46 -16.09
N VAL A 68 -2.70 -6.23 -15.98
CA VAL A 68 -1.65 -6.88 -16.78
C VAL A 68 -0.76 -7.66 -15.82
N SER A 69 -0.58 -8.97 -16.07
CA SER A 69 0.31 -9.78 -15.25
C SER A 69 1.77 -9.33 -15.40
N GLY A 70 2.51 -9.37 -14.29
CA GLY A 70 3.92 -9.05 -14.23
C GLY A 70 4.62 -9.86 -13.15
N ILE A 71 5.92 -9.61 -13.01
CA ILE A 71 6.77 -10.22 -11.98
C ILE A 71 7.44 -9.08 -11.21
N THR A 72 7.54 -9.25 -9.89
CA THR A 72 8.35 -8.41 -9.01
C THR A 72 9.35 -9.29 -8.26
N THR A 73 10.45 -8.72 -7.79
CA THR A 73 11.51 -9.45 -7.07
C THR A 73 11.79 -8.76 -5.73
N GLY A 74 11.99 -9.55 -4.69
CA GLY A 74 12.39 -9.06 -3.36
C GLY A 74 13.16 -10.11 -2.58
N VAL A 75 13.26 -9.93 -1.26
CA VAL A 75 13.97 -10.86 -0.35
C VAL A 75 13.39 -12.28 -0.42
N GLY A 76 12.09 -12.41 -0.67
CA GLY A 76 11.40 -13.69 -0.84
C GLY A 76 11.52 -14.32 -2.25
N GLY A 77 12.31 -13.72 -3.15
CA GLY A 77 12.44 -14.16 -4.54
C GLY A 77 11.45 -13.46 -5.48
N GLU A 78 11.19 -14.10 -6.62
CA GLU A 78 10.24 -13.62 -7.62
C GLU A 78 8.80 -13.90 -7.20
N GLN A 79 7.92 -12.93 -7.41
CA GLN A 79 6.48 -13.04 -7.16
C GLN A 79 5.68 -12.53 -8.35
N LYS A 80 4.61 -13.25 -8.68
CA LYS A 80 3.66 -12.81 -9.68
C LYS A 80 2.73 -11.74 -9.13
N ILE A 81 2.51 -10.71 -9.94
CA ILE A 81 1.66 -9.57 -9.62
C ILE A 81 0.73 -9.24 -10.78
N ASN A 82 -0.32 -8.47 -10.51
CA ASN A 82 -1.29 -7.98 -11.49
C ASN A 82 -1.35 -6.45 -11.41
N LEU A 83 -0.80 -5.76 -12.41
CA LEU A 83 -0.73 -4.31 -12.48
C LEU A 83 -2.06 -3.77 -13.02
N CYS A 84 -2.77 -2.94 -12.24
CA CYS A 84 -4.03 -2.36 -12.69
C CYS A 84 -3.81 -1.41 -13.87
N LYS A 85 -4.60 -1.58 -14.94
CA LYS A 85 -4.52 -0.77 -16.16
C LYS A 85 -4.89 0.70 -15.91
N GLN A 86 -5.75 0.94 -14.92
CA GLN A 86 -6.18 2.27 -14.51
C GLN A 86 -5.59 2.68 -13.16
N LYS A 87 -5.50 3.99 -12.92
CA LYS A 87 -5.14 4.52 -11.60
C LYS A 87 -6.34 4.46 -10.67
N ILE A 88 -6.10 4.15 -9.40
CA ILE A 88 -7.14 4.03 -8.38
C ILE A 88 -7.18 5.29 -7.52
N THR A 89 -8.38 5.79 -7.26
CA THR A 89 -8.59 6.93 -6.35
C THR A 89 -8.43 6.48 -4.92
N VAL A 90 -7.52 7.14 -4.21
CA VAL A 90 -7.21 6.87 -2.81
C VAL A 90 -7.28 8.14 -1.96
N LYS A 91 -7.51 7.96 -0.66
CA LYS A 91 -7.41 9.00 0.36
C LYS A 91 -6.38 8.64 1.41
N LEU A 92 -5.54 9.61 1.74
CA LEU A 92 -4.65 9.60 2.89
C LEU A 92 -5.01 10.83 3.73
N GLY A 93 -5.66 10.63 4.88
CA GLY A 93 -6.23 11.74 5.64
C GLY A 93 -7.20 12.57 4.79
N ASN A 94 -6.90 13.86 4.61
CA ASN A 94 -7.68 14.79 3.78
C ASN A 94 -7.20 14.88 2.32
N ILE A 95 -6.13 14.17 1.94
CA ILE A 95 -5.55 14.22 0.60
C ILE A 95 -6.16 13.13 -0.26
N THR A 96 -6.69 13.51 -1.43
CA THR A 96 -7.22 12.56 -2.44
C THR A 96 -6.32 12.57 -3.67
N LYS A 97 -5.89 11.39 -4.15
CA LYS A 97 -5.01 11.24 -5.34
C LYS A 97 -5.42 10.01 -6.16
N ASN A 98 -5.02 9.97 -7.43
CA ASN A 98 -5.12 8.78 -8.28
C ASN A 98 -3.73 8.14 -8.41
N ILE A 99 -3.57 6.90 -7.96
CA ILE A 99 -2.27 6.22 -7.92
C ILE A 99 -2.24 4.96 -8.79
N PRO A 100 -1.07 4.57 -9.33
CA PRO A 100 -0.89 3.22 -9.86
C PRO A 100 -1.03 2.20 -8.73
N LEU A 101 -1.55 1.02 -9.05
CA LEU A 101 -1.81 -0.04 -8.09
C LEU A 101 -1.51 -1.40 -8.70
N ALA A 102 -0.88 -2.27 -7.93
CA ALA A 102 -0.75 -3.68 -8.25
C ALA A 102 -1.49 -4.54 -7.23
N PHE A 103 -1.74 -5.79 -7.59
CA PHE A 103 -2.19 -6.84 -6.68
C PHE A 103 -1.21 -8.00 -6.69
N PHE A 104 -0.92 -8.58 -5.54
CA PHE A 104 -0.24 -9.88 -5.46
C PHE A 104 -1.13 -10.99 -6.06
N ASP A 105 -0.49 -12.08 -6.49
CA ASP A 105 -1.20 -13.34 -6.79
C ASP A 105 -1.56 -14.11 -5.49
N SER A 106 -1.13 -13.62 -4.31
CA SER A 106 -1.30 -14.24 -2.99
C SER A 106 -1.94 -13.28 -1.98
N ASP A 107 -2.50 -13.85 -0.91
CA ASP A 107 -3.05 -13.11 0.25
C ASP A 107 -2.11 -13.11 1.48
N GLU A 108 -0.98 -13.80 1.40
CA GLU A 108 -0.02 -13.97 2.51
C GLU A 108 0.93 -12.77 2.68
N VAL A 109 0.96 -11.85 1.71
CA VAL A 109 1.85 -10.69 1.73
C VAL A 109 1.07 -9.48 2.23
N PRO A 110 1.59 -8.71 3.20
CA PRO A 110 0.89 -7.52 3.70
C PRO A 110 0.71 -6.48 2.57
N PRO A 111 -0.33 -5.65 2.64
CA PRO A 111 -0.47 -4.49 1.77
C PRO A 111 0.75 -3.56 1.90
N LEU A 112 1.38 -3.19 0.78
CA LEU A 112 2.57 -2.33 0.74
C LEU A 112 2.24 -1.00 0.06
N LEU A 113 2.62 0.10 0.70
CA LEU A 113 2.53 1.46 0.18
C LEU A 113 3.90 1.87 -0.36
N GLY A 114 4.03 1.86 -1.70
CA GLY A 114 5.31 2.03 -2.40
C GLY A 114 5.50 3.41 -3.06
N ARG A 115 6.60 3.58 -3.78
CA ARG A 115 7.08 4.90 -4.26
C ARG A 115 6.27 5.51 -5.39
N LEU A 116 6.17 4.83 -6.53
CA LEU A 116 5.70 5.37 -7.80
C LEU A 116 4.28 5.89 -7.66
N GLY A 117 4.10 7.18 -7.90
CA GLY A 117 2.79 7.84 -7.83
C GLY A 117 2.18 7.97 -6.43
N PHE A 118 2.85 7.50 -5.37
CA PHE A 118 2.42 7.70 -3.98
C PHE A 118 3.54 8.29 -3.10
N LEU A 119 4.47 7.49 -2.53
CA LEU A 119 5.41 8.00 -1.53
C LEU A 119 6.32 9.10 -2.08
N GLU A 120 6.71 9.03 -3.35
CA GLU A 120 7.53 10.07 -4.00
C GLU A 120 6.82 11.43 -4.14
N LYS A 121 5.51 11.49 -3.83
CA LYS A 121 4.69 12.71 -3.87
C LYS A 121 4.54 13.36 -2.49
N PHE A 122 5.27 12.87 -1.50
CA PHE A 122 5.29 13.39 -0.15
C PHE A 122 6.72 13.40 0.39
N ASP A 123 7.04 14.43 1.17
CA ASP A 123 8.13 14.35 2.14
C ASP A 123 7.69 13.39 3.24
N THR A 124 8.21 12.16 3.20
CA THR A 124 7.87 11.10 4.17
C THR A 124 8.96 10.99 5.23
N CYS A 125 8.61 11.14 6.51
CA CYS A 125 9.57 11.07 7.61
C CYS A 125 9.24 9.94 8.59
N PHE A 126 10.24 9.11 8.89
CA PHE A 126 10.19 8.02 9.86
C PHE A 126 10.86 8.47 11.16
N TYR A 127 10.08 8.77 12.19
CA TYR A 127 10.60 9.28 13.45
C TYR A 127 10.97 8.14 14.41
N LYS A 128 12.06 8.34 15.18
CA LYS A 128 12.47 7.44 16.27
C LYS A 128 11.40 7.21 17.35
N THR A 129 10.38 8.06 17.41
CA THR A 129 9.22 7.94 18.31
C THR A 129 8.15 7.00 17.77
N HIS A 130 8.46 6.18 16.76
CA HIS A 130 7.52 5.26 16.12
C HIS A 130 6.30 5.98 15.52
N VAL A 131 6.57 7.09 14.84
CA VAL A 131 5.58 7.86 14.09
C VAL A 131 6.11 8.06 12.69
N VAL A 132 5.23 7.94 11.70
CA VAL A 132 5.50 8.32 10.31
C VAL A 132 4.68 9.56 9.96
N SER A 133 5.28 10.51 9.25
CA SER A 133 4.56 11.67 8.70
C SER A 133 4.64 11.74 7.19
N PHE A 134 3.60 12.31 6.60
CA PHE A 134 3.52 12.69 5.21
C PHE A 134 3.28 14.20 5.13
N LYS A 135 4.19 14.91 4.47
CA LYS A 135 4.06 16.33 4.16
C LYS A 135 4.05 16.51 2.65
N ASN A 136 3.17 17.39 2.17
CA ASN A 136 2.92 17.62 0.74
C ASN A 136 3.40 19.02 0.33
#